data_AF-A0A532TZI5-F1
#
_entry.id   AF-A0A532TZI5-F1
#
_cell.length_a   1.000
_cell.length_b   1.000
_cell.length_c   1.000
_cell.angle_alpha   90.00
_cell.angle_beta   90.00
_cell.angle_gamma   90.00
#
_symmetry.space_group_name_H-M   'P 1'
#
loop_
_entity.id
_entity.type
_entity.pdbx_description
1 polymer ?
#
loop_
_entity_poly.entity_id
_entity_poly.type
_entity_poly.pdbx_seq_one_letter_code
_entity_poly.pdbx_strand_id
1 'polypeptide(L)' 'MEFVDGEEILLTKDVDSEFIQSVLRVIADPALRKSLGERARQKVLARYSWEREVGKFERVYEGLDSKG' A
#
# COMPACT_ATOMS: atom_id res chain seq x y z
N MET A 1 5.26 -0.05 -5.43
CA MET A 1 3.89 0.10 -4.90
C MET A 1 3.71 1.57 -4.58
N GLU A 2 2.74 2.25 -5.18
CA GLU A 2 2.55 3.69 -4.95
C GLU A 2 1.34 3.91 -4.03
N PHE A 3 1.58 4.61 -2.92
CA PHE A 3 0.59 5.06 -1.95
C PHE A 3 0.30 6.53 -2.19
N VAL A 4 -0.92 6.96 -1.88
CA VAL A 4 -1.37 8.34 -2.00
C VAL A 4 -1.35 8.98 -0.62
N ASP A 5 -0.62 10.09 -0.51
CA ASP A 5 -0.56 10.88 0.71
C ASP A 5 -1.96 11.41 1.10
N GLY A 6 -2.28 11.35 2.38
CA GLY A 6 -3.58 11.69 2.94
C GLY A 6 -4.67 10.63 2.76
N GLU A 7 -4.49 9.66 1.87
CA GLU A 7 -5.47 8.60 1.65
C GLU A 7 -5.13 7.34 2.44
N GLU A 8 -3.99 6.71 2.17
CA GLU A 8 -3.63 5.46 2.86
C GLU A 8 -2.52 5.65 3.88
N ILE A 9 -1.74 6.73 3.70
CA ILE A 9 -0.59 7.07 4.52
C ILE A 9 -0.52 8.59 4.70
N LEU A 10 0.28 9.04 5.65
CA LEU A 10 0.78 10.41 5.68
C LEU A 10 2.27 10.37 5.35
N LEU A 11 2.68 11.14 4.35
CA LEU A 11 4.07 11.28 3.94
C LEU A 11 4.63 12.59 4.46
N THR A 12 5.82 12.51 5.04
CA THR A 12 6.65 13.68 5.33
C THR A 12 7.99 13.52 4.63
N LYS A 13 8.64 14.63 4.30
CA LYS A 13 9.93 14.58 3.60
C LYS A 13 11.05 14.10 4.50
N ASP A 14 11.02 14.53 5.76
CA ASP A 14 12.05 14.27 6.75
C ASP A 14 11.42 13.82 8.08
N VAL A 15 12.26 13.38 9.01
CA VAL A 15 11.88 13.01 10.38
C VAL A 15 12.07 14.21 11.29
N ASP A 16 11.14 15.16 11.19
CA ASP A 16 11.22 16.46 11.85
C ASP A 16 9.90 16.83 12.56
N SER A 17 9.67 18.13 12.77
CA SER A 17 8.44 18.62 13.39
C SER A 17 7.19 18.22 12.60
N GLU A 18 7.24 18.19 11.27
CA GLU A 18 6.12 17.78 10.42
C GLU A 18 5.78 16.30 10.64
N PHE A 19 6.81 15.45 10.74
CA PHE A 19 6.64 14.03 11.08
C PHE A 19 5.97 13.86 12.44
N ILE A 20 6.47 14.56 13.47
CA ILE A 20 5.89 14.49 14.83
C ILE A 20 4.43 14.91 14.82
N GLN A 21 4.10 16.02 14.15
CA GLN A 21 2.71 16.50 14.05
C GLN A 21 1.81 15.50 13.31
N SER A 22 2.32 14.86 12.26
CA SER A 22 1.59 13.82 11.53
C SER A 22 1.30 12.60 12.40
N VAL A 23 2.28 12.14 13.19
CA VAL A 23 2.07 11.03 14.15
C VAL A 23 1.05 11.43 15.22
N LEU A 24 1.20 12.61 15.83
CA LEU A 24 0.27 13.11 16.85
C LEU A 24 -1.15 13.22 16.30
N ARG A 25 -1.32 13.69 15.07
CA ARG A 25 -2.63 13.77 14.40
C ARG A 25 -3.27 12.40 14.25
N VAL A 26 -2.53 11.38 13.84
CA VAL A 26 -3.05 10.00 13.71
C VAL A 26 -3.44 9.41 15.07
N ILE A 27 -2.70 9.73 16.13
CA ILE A 27 -3.03 9.29 17.49
C ILE A 27 -4.30 10.00 17.99
N ALA A 28 -4.39 11.32 17.80
CA ALA A 28 -5.45 12.16 18.34
C ALA A 28 -6.78 12.06 17.58
N ASP A 29 -6.76 11.70 16.29
CA ASP A 29 -7.95 11.60 15.43
C ASP A 29 -8.27 10.12 15.10
N PRO A 30 -9.24 9.49 15.81
CA PRO A 30 -9.64 8.12 15.55
C PRO A 30 -10.28 7.91 14.19
N ALA A 31 -10.96 8.92 13.64
CA ALA A 31 -11.63 8.83 12.35
C ALA A 31 -10.59 8.78 11.23
N LEU A 32 -9.60 9.67 11.28
CA LEU A 32 -8.45 9.64 10.37
C LEU A 32 -7.72 8.30 10.45
N ARG A 33 -7.39 7.85 11.67
CA ARG A 33 -6.68 6.57 11.87
C ARG A 33 -7.43 5.38 11.27
N LYS A 34 -8.74 5.31 11.49
CA LYS A 34 -9.60 4.26 10.92
C LYS A 34 -9.59 4.34 9.39
N SER A 35 -9.76 5.53 8.84
CA SER A 35 -9.87 5.77 7.41
C SER A 35 -8.59 5.41 6.65
N LEU A 36 -7.42 5.84 7.14
CA LEU A 36 -6.12 5.48 6.59
C LEU A 36 -5.92 3.96 6.58
N GLY A 37 -6.18 3.31 7.73
CA GLY A 37 -5.99 1.87 7.88
C GLY A 37 -6.90 1.03 6.98
N GLU A 38 -8.18 1.41 6.85
CA GLU A 38 -9.14 0.73 5.99
C GLU A 38 -8.73 0.81 4.51
N ARG A 39 -8.36 1.99 4.02
CA ARG A 39 -7.93 2.17 2.62
C ARG A 39 -6.60 1.47 2.35
N ALA A 40 -5.63 1.57 3.26
CA ALA A 40 -4.36 0.85 3.14
C ALA A 40 -4.60 -0.67 3.04
N ARG A 41 -5.46 -1.23 3.92
CA ARG A 41 -5.82 -2.66 3.89
C ARG A 41 -6.50 -3.05 2.58
N GLN A 42 -7.49 -2.29 2.13
CA GLN A 42 -8.19 -2.55 0.86
C GLN A 42 -7.22 -2.57 -0.31
N LYS A 43 -6.30 -1.61 -0.37
CA LYS A 43 -5.28 -1.51 -1.43
C LYS A 43 -4.32 -2.70 -1.44
N VAL A 44 -3.89 -3.14 -0.27
CA VAL A 44 -3.05 -4.34 -0.12
C VAL A 44 -3.83 -5.56 -0.60
N LEU A 45 -5.04 -5.80 -0.09
CA LEU A 45 -5.84 -6.97 -0.47
C LEU A 45 -6.17 -7.01 -1.97
N ALA A 46 -6.48 -5.87 -2.58
CA ALA A 46 -6.77 -5.78 -4.02
C ALA A 46 -5.56 -6.07 -4.92
N ARG A 47 -4.32 -5.94 -4.41
CA ARG A 47 -3.10 -6.07 -5.21
C ARG A 47 -2.25 -7.29 -4.86
N TYR A 48 -2.29 -7.74 -3.61
CA TYR A 48 -1.58 -8.91 -3.07
C TYR A 48 -2.44 -10.17 -3.03
N SER A 49 -3.61 -10.17 -3.69
CA SER A 49 -4.34 -11.43 -3.88
C SER A 49 -3.39 -12.42 -4.58
N TRP A 50 -3.19 -13.58 -3.95
CA TRP A 50 -2.24 -14.61 -4.37
C TRP A 50 -2.45 -14.99 -5.84
N GLU A 51 -3.71 -14.95 -6.29
CA GLU A 51 -4.12 -15.20 -7.66
C GLU A 51 -3.45 -14.24 -8.66
N ARG A 52 -3.24 -12.97 -8.29
CA ARG A 52 -2.66 -11.97 -9.19
C ARG A 52 -1.15 -12.11 -9.36
N GLU A 53 -0.45 -12.52 -8.31
CA GLU A 53 0.99 -12.78 -8.37
C GLU A 53 1.27 -14.14 -9.03
N VAL A 54 0.49 -15.19 -8.74
CA VAL A 54 0.57 -16.49 -9.44
C VAL A 54 0.35 -16.31 -10.94
N GLY A 55 -0.66 -15.54 -11.36
CA GLY A 55 -0.89 -15.29 -12.79
C GLY A 55 0.23 -14.49 -13.49
N LYS A 56 1.14 -13.83 -12.77
CA LYS A 56 2.36 -13.28 -13.38
C LYS A 56 3.41 -14.35 -13.60
N PHE A 57 3.58 -15.27 -12.65
CA PHE A 57 4.50 -16.40 -12.79
C PHE A 57 4.04 -17.37 -13.88
N GLU A 58 2.74 -17.68 -13.95
CA GLU A 58 2.17 -18.54 -15.02
C GLU A 58 2.51 -17.99 -16.42
N ARG A 59 2.34 -16.68 -16.65
CA ARG A 59 2.71 -16.04 -17.92
C ARG A 59 4.20 -16.12 -18.25
N VAL A 60 5.06 -16.09 -17.24
CA VAL A 60 6.51 -16.28 -17.44
C VAL A 60 6.81 -17.72 -17.83
N TYR A 61 6.19 -18.71 -17.18
CA TYR A 61 6.36 -20.11 -17.52
C TYR A 61 5.82 -20.45 -18.92
N GLU A 62 4.63 -19.97 -19.28
CA GLU A 62 4.07 -20.15 -20.64
C GLU A 62 4.94 -19.51 -21.73
N GLY A 63 5.53 -18.34 -21.45
CA GLY A 63 6.43 -17.64 -22.37
C GLY A 63 7.81 -18.29 -22.52
N LEU A 64 8.24 -19.13 -21.57
CA LEU A 64 9.49 -19.87 -21.63
C LEU A 64 9.32 -21.22 -22.34
N ASP A 65 8.20 -21.92 -22.12
CA ASP A 65 7.89 -23.19 -22.81
C ASP A 65 7.63 -22.99 -24.32
N SER A 66 7.17 -21.81 -24.74
CA SER A 66 6.90 -21.49 -26.14
C SER A 66 8.15 -21.08 -26.96
N LYS A 67 9.34 -21.14 -26.35
CA LYS A 67 10.64 -20.91 -27.01
C LYS A 67 11.54 -22.17 -27.05
N GLY A 68 11.02 -23.34 -26.70
CA GLY A 68 11.69 -24.64 -26.80
C GLY A 68 11.41 -25.38 -28.10
#